data_AF-A0A4V2XSM8-F1
#
_entry.id   AF-A0A4V2XSM8-F1
#
_cell.length_a   1.000
_cell.length_b   1.000
_cell.length_c   1.000
_cell.angle_alpha   90.00
_cell.angle_beta   90.00
_cell.angle_gamma   90.00
#
_symmetry.space_group_name_H-M   'P 1'
#
loop_
_entity.id
_entity.type
_entity.pdbx_description
1 polymer ?
#
loop_
_entity_poly.entity_id
_entity_poly.type
_entity_poly.pdbx_seq_one_letter_code
_entity_poly.pdbx_strand_id
1 'polypeptide(L)'
;MARLRPEHESRLHRGHPLQARGELGQVLRQEGSRLRLQHRRLPRVRADLLPVEARVRPDPRDRRSQPDRLPQQWRQSGHLARHRRLRHPLRRHARLPPPGRTADGRRHQGGQVLPGLPRPRRGALRPGRGRGPVRSAQTGGRLGREGQGPRDHRRLHLHRRIPRPVPLPPEIPLQRHRRPSPSHQLHLPVSLDIGRTLERLGIDGPVGPDLVSLRRLHHAWATAVTYENLDIQLGRPVSLAPEALADKIITRRRGGFCYEQNYAFAVMLGAVGFEVSIIEAAVDRELRGESAWRNHMQLLVTVDGETWLCDVGLMDGFLSPIRLRPGKHVEGRQTYSLVQVGDDVWRLHHRPGGAFITCDLRSGPLTIEDFTEVCAWRATAPESIFVQTLLVARTDIDEAVILRSRTLTRTGPAVSGGKVQRVLIDADDLAAVLTKEFALPLAGLDLDALWERAVQQHEIWLAAG
;
A
#
# COMPACT_ATOMS: atom_id res chain seq x y z
N MET A 1 57.20 10.31 12.27
CA MET A 1 57.23 10.23 13.74
C MET A 1 56.26 9.16 14.20
N ALA A 2 56.59 8.37 15.23
CA ALA A 2 55.82 7.16 15.54
C ALA A 2 55.78 6.81 17.04
N ARG A 3 54.57 6.45 17.50
CA ARG A 3 54.23 5.54 18.62
C ARG A 3 54.55 5.93 20.08
N LEU A 4 53.88 5.17 20.97
CA LEU A 4 54.13 4.86 22.39
C LEU A 4 53.52 5.78 23.48
N ARG A 5 52.69 5.15 24.32
CA ARG A 5 52.62 5.39 25.79
C ARG A 5 53.77 4.60 26.46
N PRO A 6 54.11 4.85 27.74
CA PRO A 6 53.52 3.99 28.79
C PRO A 6 53.21 4.73 30.12
N GLU A 7 52.92 3.97 31.17
CA GLU A 7 52.57 4.36 32.54
C GLU A 7 53.77 4.22 33.50
N HIS A 8 53.74 4.81 34.71
CA HIS A 8 54.03 4.12 36.00
C HIS A 8 53.92 5.03 37.26
N GLU A 9 53.08 4.57 38.21
CA GLU A 9 53.23 4.49 39.68
C GLU A 9 53.71 5.61 40.66
N SER A 10 53.19 5.44 41.90
CA SER A 10 53.82 5.70 43.23
C SER A 10 53.48 7.04 43.94
N ARG A 11 53.32 7.13 45.29
CA ARG A 11 53.04 6.13 46.36
C ARG A 11 52.67 6.83 47.71
N LEU A 12 51.98 6.12 48.63
CA LEU A 12 51.83 6.40 50.10
C LEU A 12 50.91 7.61 50.49
N HIS A 13 50.31 7.76 51.69
CA HIS A 13 50.31 6.95 52.92
C HIS A 13 49.02 7.07 53.80
N ARG A 14 48.64 5.95 54.46
CA ARG A 14 47.86 5.70 55.71
C ARG A 14 47.04 6.80 56.43
N GLY A 15 45.82 6.46 56.90
CA GLY A 15 45.12 7.13 58.02
C GLY A 15 43.72 6.54 58.39
N HIS A 16 43.54 6.04 59.62
CA HIS A 16 42.32 5.47 60.24
C HIS A 16 42.46 5.61 61.79
N PRO A 17 41.44 5.41 62.64
CA PRO A 17 39.97 5.64 62.55
C PRO A 17 39.45 6.47 63.78
N LEU A 18 38.14 6.49 64.05
CA LEU A 18 37.43 6.59 65.38
C LEU A 18 35.91 6.81 65.08
N GLN A 19 34.96 5.97 65.53
CA GLN A 19 34.20 5.95 66.81
C GLN A 19 33.28 7.17 67.09
N ALA A 20 32.10 7.06 67.74
CA ALA A 20 31.16 5.94 68.01
C ALA A 20 29.87 6.46 68.73
N ARG A 21 28.83 5.61 68.86
CA ARG A 21 27.60 5.76 69.73
C ARG A 21 26.56 6.82 69.29
N GLY A 22 25.27 6.71 69.63
CA GLY A 22 24.54 5.55 70.20
C GLY A 22 23.12 5.84 70.74
N GLU A 23 22.14 5.06 70.24
CA GLU A 23 20.94 4.49 70.93
C GLU A 23 19.81 5.37 71.55
N LEU A 24 18.70 4.67 71.88
CA LEU A 24 17.44 5.07 72.56
C LEU A 24 16.39 5.85 71.71
N GLY A 25 15.08 5.52 71.70
CA GLY A 25 14.42 4.26 72.14
C GLY A 25 12.88 4.34 72.35
N GLN A 26 12.12 3.41 71.71
CA GLN A 26 10.68 3.08 71.95
C GLN A 26 9.66 4.22 71.64
N VAL A 27 8.33 4.05 71.44
CA VAL A 27 7.22 3.24 72.02
C VAL A 27 6.15 3.06 70.90
N LEU A 28 5.77 1.87 70.40
CA LEU A 28 4.93 0.74 70.91
C LEU A 28 3.40 0.81 70.60
N ARG A 29 2.87 -0.27 69.96
CA ARG A 29 1.45 -0.76 69.91
C ARG A 29 0.45 0.12 69.10
N GLN A 30 -0.67 -0.36 68.52
CA GLN A 30 -1.29 -1.68 68.18
C GLN A 30 -2.33 -1.40 67.05
N GLU A 31 -3.13 -2.29 66.41
CA GLU A 31 -3.60 -3.69 66.52
C GLU A 31 -3.71 -4.29 65.06
N GLY A 32 -4.16 -5.52 64.74
CA GLY A 32 -4.60 -6.62 65.61
C GLY A 32 -5.32 -7.86 64.99
N SER A 33 -5.89 -7.83 63.77
CA SER A 33 -6.71 -8.97 63.27
C SER A 33 -6.68 -9.15 61.74
N ARG A 34 -6.19 -10.28 61.17
CA ARG A 34 -6.73 -11.67 61.15
C ARG A 34 -7.93 -11.90 60.21
N LEU A 35 -7.68 -12.57 59.08
CA LEU A 35 -8.58 -13.60 58.53
C LEU A 35 -7.74 -14.67 57.77
N ARG A 36 -8.33 -15.84 57.48
CA ARG A 36 -7.59 -17.11 57.31
C ARG A 36 -7.40 -17.56 55.85
N LEU A 37 -6.37 -18.39 55.63
CA LEU A 37 -6.20 -19.18 54.41
C LEU A 37 -7.41 -20.11 54.16
N GLN A 38 -7.73 -20.35 52.88
CA GLN A 38 -8.33 -21.60 52.43
C GLN A 38 -7.55 -22.14 51.23
N HIS A 39 -6.91 -23.30 51.39
CA HIS A 39 -6.40 -24.07 50.25
C HIS A 39 -7.58 -24.74 49.53
N ARG A 40 -7.75 -24.49 48.23
CA ARG A 40 -8.47 -25.41 47.34
C ARG A 40 -7.47 -26.20 46.50
N ARG A 41 -7.63 -27.52 46.47
CA ARG A 41 -6.78 -28.45 45.72
C ARG A 41 -7.19 -28.43 44.24
N LEU A 42 -6.22 -28.37 43.34
CA LEU A 42 -6.41 -28.73 41.94
C LEU A 42 -6.40 -30.27 41.81
N PRO A 43 -7.24 -30.86 40.94
CA PRO A 43 -7.23 -32.30 40.71
C PRO A 43 -5.98 -32.73 39.93
N ARG A 44 -5.40 -33.89 40.30
CA ARG A 44 -4.36 -34.54 39.50
C ARG A 44 -5.00 -35.36 38.38
N VAL A 45 -4.46 -35.27 37.17
CA VAL A 45 -4.62 -36.28 36.13
C VAL A 45 -3.25 -36.89 35.86
N ARG A 46 -3.18 -38.22 35.79
CA ARG A 46 -2.03 -39.01 35.35
C ARG A 46 -2.46 -39.84 34.15
N ALA A 47 -1.76 -39.69 33.04
CA ALA A 47 -1.50 -40.71 32.02
C ALA A 47 -0.61 -40.09 30.93
N ASP A 48 0.28 -40.80 30.24
CA ASP A 48 1.24 -41.82 30.67
C ASP A 48 2.39 -41.74 29.66
N LEU A 49 3.65 -41.89 30.10
CA LEU A 49 4.82 -41.86 29.22
C LEU A 49 5.30 -43.28 28.93
N LEU A 50 5.30 -43.67 27.65
CA LEU A 50 6.03 -44.83 27.15
C LEU A 50 6.93 -44.40 25.98
N PRO A 51 8.21 -44.81 25.95
CA PRO A 51 9.15 -44.45 24.89
C PRO A 51 9.11 -45.44 23.73
N VAL A 52 9.42 -44.95 22.52
CA VAL A 52 9.87 -45.80 21.41
C VAL A 52 11.06 -45.11 20.73
N GLU A 53 12.26 -45.65 20.91
CA GLU A 53 13.39 -45.36 20.04
C GLU A 53 13.30 -46.21 18.77
N ALA A 54 13.50 -45.62 17.60
CA ALA A 54 13.71 -46.36 16.35
C ALA A 54 14.66 -45.57 15.43
N ARG A 55 15.96 -45.84 15.53
CA ARG A 55 16.94 -45.37 14.54
C ARG A 55 16.97 -46.33 13.36
N VAL A 56 16.69 -45.84 12.15
CA VAL A 56 17.04 -46.52 10.90
C VAL A 56 17.74 -45.50 9.98
N ARG A 57 18.89 -45.89 9.42
CA ARG A 57 19.62 -45.10 8.41
C ARG A 57 19.11 -45.47 7.01
N PRO A 58 19.17 -44.54 6.02
CA PRO A 58 18.81 -44.84 4.64
C PRO A 58 19.92 -45.62 3.92
N ASP A 59 19.53 -46.41 2.92
CA ASP A 59 20.39 -46.85 1.81
C ASP A 59 19.56 -46.84 0.50
N PRO A 60 20.15 -46.60 -0.70
CA PRO A 60 19.38 -46.12 -1.86
C PRO A 60 19.22 -47.12 -3.03
N ARG A 61 18.42 -46.69 -4.02
CA ARG A 61 18.20 -47.27 -5.37
C ARG A 61 17.16 -48.39 -5.43
N ASP A 62 16.03 -48.12 -6.08
CA ASP A 62 15.89 -48.54 -7.49
C ASP A 62 14.89 -47.62 -8.25
N ARG A 63 14.47 -48.02 -9.46
CA ARG A 63 13.91 -47.17 -10.53
C ARG A 63 12.55 -47.66 -11.05
N ARG A 64 11.69 -46.68 -11.40
CA ARG A 64 10.61 -46.72 -12.43
C ARG A 64 9.33 -47.53 -12.15
N SER A 65 8.33 -47.25 -13.00
CA SER A 65 7.21 -48.13 -13.40
C SER A 65 5.92 -48.15 -12.56
N GLN A 66 5.18 -47.01 -12.58
CA GLN A 66 3.71 -46.93 -12.40
C GLN A 66 3.13 -47.41 -11.03
N PRO A 67 1.86 -47.09 -10.75
CA PRO A 67 0.79 -48.03 -11.07
C PRO A 67 -0.46 -47.38 -11.69
N ASP A 68 -1.48 -48.20 -11.89
CA ASP A 68 -2.76 -47.91 -12.54
C ASP A 68 -3.80 -47.19 -11.65
N ARG A 69 -4.99 -46.96 -12.23
CA ARG A 69 -6.18 -46.34 -11.61
C ARG A 69 -6.64 -47.04 -10.31
N LEU A 70 -7.25 -46.26 -9.40
CA LEU A 70 -8.49 -46.49 -8.60
C LEU A 70 -8.49 -45.58 -7.33
N PRO A 71 -9.60 -45.41 -6.59
CA PRO A 71 -11.01 -45.37 -6.96
C PRO A 71 -11.72 -44.05 -6.54
N GLN A 72 -13.01 -43.90 -6.83
CA GLN A 72 -13.85 -42.91 -6.13
C GLN A 72 -14.19 -43.38 -4.70
N GLN A 73 -13.96 -42.54 -3.70
CA GLN A 73 -14.71 -42.50 -2.43
C GLN A 73 -14.46 -41.17 -1.69
N TRP A 74 -14.99 -41.02 -0.47
CA TRP A 74 -15.02 -39.76 0.30
C TRP A 74 -15.92 -38.65 -0.26
N ARG A 75 -17.23 -38.94 -0.33
CA ARG A 75 -18.25 -37.93 0.02
C ARG A 75 -18.32 -37.79 1.55
N GLN A 76 -18.99 -36.73 2.01
CA GLN A 76 -19.34 -36.41 3.41
C GLN A 76 -18.24 -35.81 4.31
N SER A 77 -18.10 -34.49 4.22
CA SER A 77 -17.81 -33.60 5.36
C SER A 77 -18.22 -32.17 5.00
N GLY A 78 -19.53 -31.97 4.80
CA GLY A 78 -20.07 -30.70 4.32
C GLY A 78 -20.56 -29.80 5.47
N HIS A 79 -19.80 -28.76 5.80
CA HIS A 79 -20.29 -27.65 6.63
C HIS A 79 -20.45 -26.38 5.78
N LEU A 80 -21.70 -25.92 5.65
CA LEU A 80 -22.04 -24.72 4.88
C LEU A 80 -21.70 -23.43 5.65
N ALA A 81 -20.61 -22.78 5.28
CA ALA A 81 -20.39 -21.36 5.58
C ALA A 81 -21.41 -20.51 4.79
N ARG A 82 -22.60 -20.28 5.35
CA ARG A 82 -23.67 -19.51 4.68
C ARG A 82 -23.28 -18.03 4.55
N HIS A 83 -23.22 -17.50 3.33
CA HIS A 83 -23.04 -16.07 3.09
C HIS A 83 -24.13 -15.23 3.77
N ARG A 84 -23.79 -14.56 4.87
CA ARG A 84 -24.70 -13.68 5.59
C ARG A 84 -24.69 -12.28 4.97
N ARG A 85 -25.45 -12.08 3.89
CA ARG A 85 -25.71 -10.74 3.35
C ARG A 85 -26.36 -9.88 4.44
N LEU A 86 -25.63 -8.88 4.94
CA LEU A 86 -26.16 -7.89 5.89
C LEU A 86 -27.24 -7.05 5.20
N ARG A 87 -28.50 -7.28 5.56
CA ARG A 87 -29.61 -6.39 5.20
C ARG A 87 -29.70 -5.31 6.28
N HIS A 88 -29.46 -4.06 5.92
CA HIS A 88 -29.79 -2.93 6.82
C HIS A 88 -31.31 -2.88 7.07
N PRO A 89 -31.75 -2.68 8.32
CA PRO A 89 -33.15 -2.42 8.61
C PRO A 89 -33.53 -1.00 8.17
N LEU A 90 -34.62 -0.88 7.40
CA LEU A 90 -35.19 0.39 6.98
C LEU A 90 -35.75 1.17 8.18
N ARG A 91 -35.10 2.27 8.58
CA ARG A 91 -35.73 3.25 9.47
C ARG A 91 -36.78 4.04 8.70
N ARG A 92 -38.04 3.95 9.13
CA ARG A 92 -39.11 4.86 8.67
C ARG A 92 -38.82 6.26 9.22
N HIS A 93 -38.64 7.24 8.34
CA HIS A 93 -38.72 8.65 8.72
C HIS A 93 -40.09 9.22 8.28
N ALA A 94 -40.69 10.04 9.14
CA ALA A 94 -41.98 10.67 8.87
C ALA A 94 -41.87 11.73 7.76
N ARG A 95 -42.96 11.99 7.05
CA ARG A 95 -43.04 13.06 6.06
C ARG A 95 -43.17 14.40 6.79
N LEU A 96 -42.35 15.38 6.40
CA LEU A 96 -42.59 16.80 6.67
C LEU A 96 -43.05 17.48 5.36
N PRO A 97 -43.96 18.46 5.41
CA PRO A 97 -44.45 19.17 4.23
C PRO A 97 -43.44 20.22 3.72
N PRO A 98 -43.53 20.64 2.45
CA PRO A 98 -42.67 21.69 1.90
C PRO A 98 -43.07 23.09 2.45
N PRO A 99 -42.13 24.04 2.56
CA PRO A 99 -42.45 25.43 2.90
C PRO A 99 -43.22 26.11 1.76
N GLY A 100 -44.23 26.91 2.12
CA GLY A 100 -45.07 27.64 1.17
C GLY A 100 -44.38 28.86 0.55
N ARG A 101 -44.94 29.33 -0.56
CA ARG A 101 -44.58 30.63 -1.16
C ARG A 101 -45.28 31.76 -0.41
N THR A 102 -44.55 32.80 -0.05
CA THR A 102 -45.08 34.16 0.12
C THR A 102 -44.20 35.13 -0.65
N ALA A 103 -44.83 36.02 -1.40
CA ALA A 103 -44.17 37.17 -2.00
C ALA A 103 -44.79 38.44 -1.41
N ASP A 104 -43.96 39.44 -1.10
CA ASP A 104 -44.02 40.82 -1.62
C ASP A 104 -42.99 41.67 -0.84
N GLY A 105 -42.73 42.91 -1.27
CA GLY A 105 -41.90 43.87 -0.53
C GLY A 105 -40.88 44.64 -1.39
N ARG A 106 -41.29 45.26 -2.49
CA ARG A 106 -40.44 46.24 -3.19
C ARG A 106 -40.15 47.46 -2.31
N ARG A 107 -38.92 47.99 -2.35
CA ARG A 107 -38.62 49.43 -2.34
C ARG A 107 -37.32 49.71 -3.13
N HIS A 108 -37.16 50.96 -3.58
CA HIS A 108 -36.18 51.41 -4.58
C HIS A 108 -35.15 52.39 -4.01
N GLN A 109 -34.20 52.79 -4.88
CA GLN A 109 -33.20 53.88 -4.76
C GLN A 109 -31.93 53.48 -3.97
N GLY A 110 -30.71 53.75 -4.43
CA GLY A 110 -30.21 54.22 -5.74
C GLY A 110 -28.84 53.55 -6.04
N GLY A 111 -28.11 53.83 -7.12
CA GLY A 111 -28.28 54.86 -8.15
C GLY A 111 -26.99 55.63 -8.43
N GLN A 112 -26.00 55.02 -9.11
CA GLN A 112 -24.84 55.72 -9.69
C GLN A 112 -24.18 54.90 -10.83
N VAL A 113 -23.31 55.53 -11.63
CA VAL A 113 -23.00 55.13 -13.03
C VAL A 113 -21.49 54.97 -13.31
N LEU A 114 -21.16 54.13 -14.31
CA LEU A 114 -19.81 53.82 -14.83
C LEU A 114 -19.11 55.05 -15.45
N PRO A 115 -17.75 55.07 -15.53
CA PRO A 115 -17.01 54.41 -16.62
C PRO A 115 -15.76 53.62 -16.14
N GLY A 116 -15.02 52.85 -16.95
CA GLY A 116 -15.17 52.46 -18.37
C GLY A 116 -14.03 51.52 -18.80
N LEU A 117 -14.22 50.73 -19.87
CA LEU A 117 -13.22 49.78 -20.39
C LEU A 117 -12.31 50.39 -21.48
N PRO A 118 -11.15 49.76 -21.74
CA PRO A 118 -10.82 49.43 -23.13
C PRO A 118 -10.40 47.96 -23.35
N ARG A 119 -10.79 47.41 -24.50
CA ARG A 119 -10.29 46.13 -25.06
C ARG A 119 -9.50 46.40 -26.37
N PRO A 120 -8.36 45.74 -26.63
CA PRO A 120 -7.89 45.52 -28.00
C PRO A 120 -8.70 44.37 -28.63
N ARG A 121 -9.55 44.64 -29.63
CA ARG A 121 -9.25 44.68 -31.08
C ARG A 121 -9.04 43.29 -31.72
N ARG A 122 -10.09 42.78 -32.39
CA ARG A 122 -9.96 41.82 -33.51
C ARG A 122 -9.47 42.55 -34.77
N GLY A 123 -8.57 41.93 -35.53
CA GLY A 123 -8.28 42.29 -36.92
C GLY A 123 -8.90 41.27 -37.89
N ALA A 124 -9.23 41.70 -39.11
CA ALA A 124 -9.76 40.86 -40.19
C ALA A 124 -9.48 41.50 -41.56
N LEU A 125 -9.72 40.75 -42.65
CA LEU A 125 -9.43 41.09 -44.07
C LEU A 125 -7.92 40.94 -44.43
N ARG A 126 -7.53 40.44 -45.62
CA ARG A 126 -8.26 39.96 -46.82
C ARG A 126 -7.46 38.81 -47.53
N PRO A 127 -8.04 38.07 -48.51
CA PRO A 127 -7.46 36.80 -48.99
C PRO A 127 -6.60 36.91 -50.26
N GLY A 128 -5.67 35.97 -50.44
CA GLY A 128 -4.96 35.70 -51.70
C GLY A 128 -5.70 34.71 -52.61
N ARG A 129 -5.43 34.77 -53.92
CA ARG A 129 -6.05 33.90 -54.95
C ARG A 129 -5.07 32.84 -55.45
N GLY A 130 -5.55 31.62 -55.72
CA GLY A 130 -4.84 30.59 -56.47
C GLY A 130 -5.82 29.59 -57.10
N ARG A 131 -5.71 29.34 -58.41
CA ARG A 131 -6.47 28.30 -59.15
C ARG A 131 -5.52 27.08 -59.27
N GLY A 132 -5.94 25.85 -58.97
CA GLY A 132 -6.60 24.93 -59.93
C GLY A 132 -5.56 24.04 -60.65
N PRO A 133 -5.91 22.94 -61.35
CA PRO A 133 -7.25 22.43 -61.66
C PRO A 133 -7.52 20.99 -61.15
N VAL A 134 -8.69 20.44 -61.51
CA VAL A 134 -9.18 19.08 -61.23
C VAL A 134 -8.75 18.07 -62.32
N ARG A 135 -8.58 16.79 -61.97
CA ARG A 135 -8.87 15.65 -62.87
C ARG A 135 -9.53 14.49 -62.13
N SER A 136 -10.26 13.65 -62.87
CA SER A 136 -11.23 12.66 -62.36
C SER A 136 -11.30 11.39 -63.23
N ALA A 137 -11.46 10.24 -62.59
CA ALA A 137 -11.64 8.88 -63.15
C ALA A 137 -12.02 7.96 -61.95
N GLN A 138 -12.99 7.02 -61.91
CA GLN A 138 -13.85 6.35 -62.90
C GLN A 138 -13.07 5.54 -63.97
N THR A 139 -13.31 4.24 -64.22
CA THR A 139 -14.48 3.38 -63.88
C THR A 139 -14.17 1.87 -63.98
N GLY A 140 -14.93 1.02 -63.27
CA GLY A 140 -15.10 -0.43 -63.56
C GLY A 140 -14.00 -1.39 -63.05
N GLY A 141 -14.25 -2.70 -62.93
CA GLY A 141 -15.55 -3.40 -62.99
C GLY A 141 -15.49 -4.94 -63.06
N ARG A 142 -16.56 -5.60 -62.55
CA ARG A 142 -16.98 -7.02 -62.72
C ARG A 142 -16.18 -8.19 -62.10
N LEU A 143 -16.89 -8.89 -61.20
CA LEU A 143 -17.18 -10.35 -61.17
C LEU A 143 -16.06 -11.40 -61.10
N GLY A 144 -16.08 -12.18 -60.01
CA GLY A 144 -15.48 -13.52 -59.85
C GLY A 144 -16.31 -14.35 -58.86
N ARG A 145 -16.32 -15.68 -58.96
CA ARG A 145 -17.23 -16.59 -58.21
C ARG A 145 -16.62 -17.21 -56.95
N GLU A 146 -17.51 -17.49 -56.00
CA GLU A 146 -17.63 -18.66 -55.10
C GLU A 146 -16.37 -19.48 -54.70
N GLY A 147 -16.19 -19.67 -53.39
CA GLY A 147 -15.35 -20.71 -52.77
C GLY A 147 -15.73 -20.89 -51.29
N GLN A 148 -15.86 -22.13 -50.81
CA GLN A 148 -16.39 -22.42 -49.47
C GLN A 148 -15.32 -22.86 -48.44
N GLY A 149 -15.21 -22.13 -47.34
CA GLY A 149 -14.59 -22.56 -46.08
C GLY A 149 -13.05 -22.68 -46.05
N PRO A 150 -12.45 -23.10 -44.91
CA PRO A 150 -13.06 -23.35 -43.60
C PRO A 150 -12.92 -22.17 -42.62
N ARG A 151 -13.44 -22.29 -41.39
CA ARG A 151 -13.31 -21.29 -40.32
C ARG A 151 -12.00 -21.48 -39.53
N ASP A 152 -11.03 -20.58 -39.69
CA ASP A 152 -9.82 -20.53 -38.84
C ASP A 152 -10.05 -19.63 -37.61
N HIS A 153 -10.21 -20.22 -36.42
CA HIS A 153 -10.39 -19.50 -35.17
C HIS A 153 -9.06 -18.96 -34.60
N ARG A 154 -8.46 -17.99 -35.31
CA ARG A 154 -7.26 -17.30 -34.81
C ARG A 154 -7.56 -16.50 -33.54
N ARG A 155 -7.20 -17.08 -32.39
CA ARG A 155 -7.04 -16.33 -31.14
C ARG A 155 -5.98 -15.25 -31.33
N LEU A 156 -6.41 -14.00 -31.45
CA LEU A 156 -5.52 -12.84 -31.40
C LEU A 156 -4.99 -12.68 -29.96
N HIS A 157 -3.87 -13.34 -29.67
CA HIS A 157 -3.07 -13.13 -28.46
C HIS A 157 -2.43 -11.75 -28.52
N LEU A 158 -3.20 -10.73 -28.13
CA LEU A 158 -2.80 -9.33 -28.19
C LEU A 158 -1.80 -8.99 -27.06
N HIS A 159 -0.55 -9.43 -27.24
CA HIS A 159 0.60 -8.97 -26.46
C HIS A 159 0.91 -7.50 -26.80
N ARG A 160 0.01 -6.61 -26.40
CA ARG A 160 0.18 -5.15 -26.54
C ARG A 160 1.37 -4.74 -25.67
N ARG A 161 2.31 -4.00 -26.27
CA ARG A 161 3.60 -3.69 -25.63
C ARG A 161 3.37 -2.82 -24.40
N ILE A 162 4.16 -3.06 -23.35
CA ILE A 162 4.35 -2.06 -22.29
C ILE A 162 5.06 -0.86 -22.97
N PRO A 163 4.61 0.39 -22.77
CA PRO A 163 5.31 1.56 -23.27
C PRO A 163 6.78 1.54 -22.80
N ARG A 164 7.71 1.90 -23.69
CA ARG A 164 9.13 2.02 -23.30
C ARG A 164 9.26 3.04 -22.17
N PRO A 165 10.11 2.81 -21.16
CA PRO A 165 10.33 3.79 -20.11
C PRO A 165 10.85 5.09 -20.73
N VAL A 166 10.18 6.20 -20.39
CA VAL A 166 10.73 7.55 -20.63
C VAL A 166 12.00 7.66 -19.78
N PRO A 167 13.14 8.10 -20.34
CA PRO A 167 14.32 8.39 -19.55
C PRO A 167 13.99 9.42 -18.48
N LEU A 168 14.41 9.16 -17.25
CA LEU A 168 14.46 10.22 -16.24
C LEU A 168 15.46 11.30 -16.70
N PRO A 169 15.30 12.57 -16.27
CA PRO A 169 16.35 13.57 -16.42
C PRO A 169 17.68 13.07 -15.82
N PRO A 170 18.83 13.60 -16.27
CA PRO A 170 20.14 13.15 -15.83
C PRO A 170 20.29 13.21 -14.30
N GLU A 171 21.14 12.32 -13.78
CA GLU A 171 21.29 11.97 -12.37
C GLU A 171 21.14 13.18 -11.41
N ILE A 172 20.11 13.15 -10.56
CA ILE A 172 20.20 13.83 -9.27
C ILE A 172 21.39 13.16 -8.55
N PRO A 173 22.46 13.89 -8.19
CA PRO A 173 23.63 13.26 -7.61
C PRO A 173 23.25 12.65 -6.26
N LEU A 174 23.17 11.32 -6.20
CA LEU A 174 23.02 10.58 -4.95
C LEU A 174 24.21 10.91 -4.06
N GLN A 175 24.03 11.88 -3.16
CA GLN A 175 25.01 12.13 -2.12
C GLN A 175 25.21 10.81 -1.36
N ARG A 176 26.48 10.49 -1.07
CA ARG A 176 26.82 9.29 -0.30
C ARG A 176 26.50 9.52 1.17
N HIS A 177 25.21 9.62 1.48
CA HIS A 177 24.69 9.60 2.84
C HIS A 177 25.30 8.39 3.55
N ARG A 178 25.95 8.62 4.70
CA ARG A 178 26.60 7.56 5.46
C ARG A 178 25.54 6.53 5.86
N ARG A 179 25.81 5.25 5.59
CA ARG A 179 25.01 4.15 6.16
C ARG A 179 24.88 4.38 7.67
N PRO A 180 23.67 4.52 8.23
CA PRO A 180 23.50 4.67 9.67
C PRO A 180 23.95 3.40 10.39
N SER A 181 24.38 3.55 11.64
CA SER A 181 24.85 2.43 12.46
C SER A 181 23.73 1.41 12.75
N PRO A 182 24.02 0.12 12.95
CA PRO A 182 23.01 -0.96 13.00
C PRO A 182 22.06 -0.98 14.22
N SER A 183 21.99 0.10 15.00
CA SER A 183 21.36 0.14 16.33
C SER A 183 20.46 1.35 16.57
N HIS A 184 20.05 2.06 15.50
CA HIS A 184 18.98 3.06 15.62
C HIS A 184 17.62 2.38 15.76
N GLN A 185 17.17 2.19 17.00
CA GLN A 185 15.74 2.10 17.29
C GLN A 185 15.09 3.43 16.86
N LEU A 186 14.21 3.36 15.86
CA LEU A 186 13.62 4.54 15.24
C LEU A 186 12.66 5.22 16.22
N HIS A 187 13.04 6.41 16.73
CA HIS A 187 12.16 7.26 17.55
C HIS A 187 11.07 7.88 16.67
N LEU A 188 10.07 7.06 16.35
CA LEU A 188 8.89 7.45 15.57
C LEU A 188 8.04 8.44 16.38
N PRO A 189 7.63 9.60 15.83
CA PRO A 189 6.78 10.55 16.53
C PRO A 189 5.43 9.93 16.89
N VAL A 190 5.04 10.01 18.17
CA VAL A 190 3.79 9.44 18.69
C VAL A 190 2.61 10.38 18.39
N SER A 191 2.28 10.55 17.11
CA SER A 191 1.14 11.36 16.64
C SER A 191 -0.11 10.53 16.33
N LEU A 192 0.07 9.25 15.99
CA LEU A 192 -1.01 8.35 15.60
C LEU A 192 -1.66 7.75 16.85
N ASP A 193 -2.85 8.26 17.18
CA ASP A 193 -3.77 7.65 18.13
C ASP A 193 -4.03 6.19 17.73
N ILE A 194 -3.46 5.26 18.49
CA ILE A 194 -3.57 3.82 18.22
C ILE A 194 -5.04 3.40 18.27
N GLY A 195 -5.83 3.91 19.22
CA GLY A 195 -7.25 3.58 19.35
C GLY A 195 -8.05 3.92 18.10
N ARG A 196 -7.92 5.16 17.61
CA ARG A 196 -8.53 5.60 16.34
C ARG A 196 -7.98 4.84 15.13
N THR A 197 -6.70 4.47 15.16
CA THR A 197 -6.07 3.71 14.08
C THR A 197 -6.63 2.29 14.02
N LEU A 198 -6.77 1.60 15.15
CA LEU A 198 -7.42 0.28 15.22
C LEU A 198 -8.91 0.37 14.85
N GLU A 199 -9.63 1.42 15.25
CA GLU A 199 -11.00 1.70 14.79
C GLU A 199 -11.08 1.91 13.26
N ARG A 200 -10.14 2.67 12.67
CA ARG A 200 -10.02 2.89 11.23
C ARG A 200 -9.79 1.59 10.46
N LEU A 201 -9.13 0.62 11.08
CA LEU A 201 -8.80 -0.71 10.55
C LEU A 201 -9.82 -1.80 10.90
N GLY A 202 -10.79 -1.55 11.79
CA GLY A 202 -11.74 -2.56 12.26
C GLY A 202 -11.11 -3.64 13.17
N ILE A 203 -10.10 -3.26 13.98
CA ILE A 203 -9.40 -4.18 14.89
C ILE A 203 -9.94 -4.02 16.32
N ASP A 204 -10.80 -4.95 16.74
CA ASP A 204 -11.21 -5.10 18.13
C ASP A 204 -10.15 -5.81 19.00
N GLY A 205 -10.02 -5.40 20.26
CA GLY A 205 -9.18 -6.08 21.25
C GLY A 205 -7.68 -5.77 21.16
N PRO A 206 -6.84 -6.45 21.96
CA PRO A 206 -5.42 -6.11 22.10
C PRO A 206 -4.60 -6.43 20.85
N VAL A 207 -3.49 -5.70 20.72
CA VAL A 207 -2.38 -5.94 19.80
C VAL A 207 -1.07 -5.77 20.58
N GLY A 208 0.00 -6.42 20.12
CA GLY A 208 1.35 -6.30 20.69
C GLY A 208 2.43 -6.59 19.64
N PRO A 209 3.71 -6.58 20.02
CA PRO A 209 4.84 -6.81 19.12
C PRO A 209 5.05 -8.30 18.76
N ASP A 210 3.98 -8.98 18.35
CA ASP A 210 3.94 -10.42 18.05
C ASP A 210 3.50 -10.71 16.61
N LEU A 211 3.76 -11.93 16.13
CA LEU A 211 3.53 -12.30 14.72
C LEU A 211 2.03 -12.41 14.34
N VAL A 212 1.14 -12.69 15.30
CA VAL A 212 -0.31 -12.72 15.06
C VAL A 212 -0.82 -11.29 14.91
N SER A 213 -0.41 -10.38 15.81
CA SER A 213 -0.67 -8.95 15.73
C SER A 213 -0.12 -8.34 14.43
N LEU A 214 1.13 -8.63 14.06
CA LEU A 214 1.74 -8.08 12.84
C LEU A 214 0.97 -8.48 11.58
N ARG A 215 0.60 -9.76 11.46
CA ARG A 215 -0.23 -10.27 10.35
C ARG A 215 -1.60 -9.63 10.32
N ARG A 216 -2.25 -9.48 11.48
CA ARG A 216 -3.58 -8.86 11.63
C ARG A 216 -3.55 -7.40 11.21
N LEU A 217 -2.56 -6.64 11.69
CA LEU A 217 -2.37 -5.22 11.39
C LEU A 217 -2.10 -4.99 9.90
N HIS A 218 -1.19 -5.78 9.30
CA HIS A 218 -0.86 -5.70 7.87
C HIS A 218 -2.06 -6.02 6.98
N HIS A 219 -2.79 -7.11 7.26
CA HIS A 219 -3.96 -7.51 6.49
C HIS A 219 -5.09 -6.49 6.59
N ALA A 220 -5.37 -5.98 7.79
CA ALA A 220 -6.40 -4.97 8.00
C ALA A 220 -6.05 -3.65 7.30
N TRP A 221 -4.77 -3.23 7.33
CA TRP A 221 -4.35 -2.02 6.60
C TRP A 221 -4.46 -2.20 5.08
N ALA A 222 -3.89 -3.27 4.52
CA ALA A 222 -3.89 -3.52 3.08
C ALA A 222 -5.29 -3.70 2.46
N THR A 223 -6.30 -4.04 3.28
CA THR A 223 -7.71 -4.17 2.86
C THR A 223 -8.58 -2.96 3.19
N ALA A 224 -8.29 -2.22 4.28
CA ALA A 224 -9.10 -1.07 4.72
C ALA A 224 -8.56 0.30 4.28
N VAL A 225 -7.28 0.42 3.91
CA VAL A 225 -6.64 1.67 3.46
C VAL A 225 -6.31 1.59 1.98
N THR A 226 -7.04 2.35 1.19
CA THR A 226 -6.96 2.36 -0.27
C THR A 226 -5.65 2.98 -0.75
N TYR A 227 -5.02 2.39 -1.77
CA TYR A 227 -3.92 3.04 -2.48
C TYR A 227 -4.46 4.11 -3.41
N GLU A 228 -3.99 5.36 -3.31
CA GLU A 228 -4.50 6.47 -4.13
C GLU A 228 -3.53 7.65 -4.23
N ASN A 229 -3.61 8.39 -5.35
CA ASN A 229 -2.85 9.62 -5.59
C ASN A 229 -3.75 10.85 -5.86
N LEU A 230 -4.98 10.89 -5.32
CA LEU A 230 -5.97 11.90 -5.70
C LEU A 230 -5.54 13.32 -5.32
N ASP A 231 -4.80 13.48 -4.21
CA ASP A 231 -4.25 14.80 -3.83
C ASP A 231 -3.17 15.28 -4.81
N ILE A 232 -2.30 14.39 -5.32
CA ILE A 232 -1.32 14.69 -6.38
C ILE A 232 -2.04 15.10 -7.68
N GLN A 233 -3.12 14.40 -8.04
CA GLN A 233 -3.94 14.74 -9.20
C GLN A 233 -4.64 16.10 -9.04
N LEU A 234 -5.03 16.46 -7.82
CA LEU A 234 -5.57 17.78 -7.48
C LEU A 234 -4.50 18.87 -7.25
N GLY A 235 -3.21 18.58 -7.52
CA GLY A 235 -2.11 19.53 -7.33
C GLY A 235 -1.87 19.94 -5.88
N ARG A 236 -2.33 19.14 -4.91
CA ARG A 236 -2.24 19.42 -3.47
C ARG A 236 -0.91 18.92 -2.91
N PRO A 237 -0.31 19.62 -1.93
CA PRO A 237 0.88 19.14 -1.26
C PRO A 237 0.68 17.75 -0.63
N VAL A 238 1.61 16.84 -0.89
CA VAL A 238 1.77 15.59 -0.14
C VAL A 238 2.66 15.88 1.07
N SER A 239 2.31 15.33 2.24
CA SER A 239 3.08 15.50 3.46
C SER A 239 3.35 14.14 4.11
N LEU A 240 4.59 13.94 4.54
CA LEU A 240 5.01 12.79 5.34
C LEU A 240 5.03 13.12 6.85
N ALA A 241 4.61 14.33 7.25
CA ALA A 241 4.48 14.69 8.66
C ALA A 241 3.46 13.76 9.35
N PRO A 242 3.80 13.08 10.46
CA PRO A 242 2.93 12.10 11.10
C PRO A 242 1.54 12.62 11.48
N GLU A 243 1.39 13.91 11.80
CA GLU A 243 0.11 14.56 12.11
C GLU A 243 -0.78 14.70 10.86
N ALA A 244 -0.16 15.04 9.72
CA ALA A 244 -0.85 15.16 8.44
C ALA A 244 -1.29 13.80 7.89
N LEU A 245 -0.48 12.76 8.13
CA LEU A 245 -0.84 11.37 7.82
C LEU A 245 -1.98 10.86 8.72
N ALA A 246 -1.95 11.17 10.03
CA ALA A 246 -3.04 10.85 10.95
C ALA A 246 -4.36 11.54 10.55
N ASP A 247 -4.31 12.83 10.22
CA ASP A 247 -5.48 13.55 9.72
C ASP A 247 -6.00 12.96 8.40
N LYS A 248 -5.14 12.73 7.40
CA LYS A 248 -5.56 12.22 6.08
C LYS A 248 -6.11 10.79 6.16
N ILE A 249 -5.32 9.84 6.67
CA ILE A 249 -5.59 8.39 6.56
C ILE A 249 -6.58 7.92 7.63
N ILE A 250 -6.46 8.43 8.86
CA ILE A 250 -7.29 8.02 10.00
C ILE A 250 -8.54 8.90 10.11
N THR A 251 -8.38 10.20 10.32
CA THR A 251 -9.51 11.12 10.62
C THR A 251 -10.40 11.36 9.40
N ARG A 252 -9.82 11.76 8.26
CA ARG A 252 -10.53 11.96 6.98
C ARG A 252 -10.77 10.66 6.21
N ARG A 253 -10.32 9.51 6.75
CA ARG A 253 -10.48 8.15 6.20
C ARG A 253 -10.06 7.98 4.73
N ARG A 254 -9.20 8.86 4.21
CA ARG A 254 -8.62 8.77 2.85
C ARG A 254 -7.60 7.63 2.77
N GLY A 255 -7.02 7.44 1.59
CA GLY A 255 -5.89 6.55 1.38
C GLY A 255 -4.57 7.31 1.33
N GLY A 256 -3.60 6.75 0.61
CA GLY A 256 -2.38 7.44 0.19
C GLY A 256 -1.57 6.59 -0.79
N PHE A 257 -0.49 7.16 -1.34
CA PHE A 257 0.49 6.38 -2.10
C PHE A 257 1.56 5.76 -1.18
N CYS A 258 2.56 5.08 -1.75
CA CYS A 258 3.44 4.17 -1.01
C CYS A 258 4.16 4.81 0.19
N TYR A 259 4.73 6.02 0.04
CA TYR A 259 5.44 6.69 1.14
C TYR A 259 4.50 7.08 2.29
N GLU A 260 3.31 7.61 1.97
CA GLU A 260 2.30 7.99 2.98
C GLU A 260 1.84 6.76 3.77
N GLN A 261 1.52 5.66 3.08
CA GLN A 261 1.00 4.45 3.72
C GLN A 261 2.06 3.69 4.52
N ASN A 262 3.22 3.41 3.93
CA ASN A 262 4.25 2.63 4.64
C ASN A 262 4.88 3.44 5.78
N TYR A 263 4.94 4.78 5.73
CA TYR A 263 5.40 5.56 6.89
C TYR A 263 4.33 5.62 8.00
N ALA A 264 3.06 5.85 7.67
CA ALA A 264 1.99 5.82 8.68
C ALA A 264 1.86 4.43 9.34
N PHE A 265 2.03 3.36 8.57
CA PHE A 265 2.08 1.98 9.08
C PHE A 265 3.33 1.75 9.94
N ALA A 266 4.51 2.30 9.58
CA ALA A 266 5.71 2.23 10.41
C ALA A 266 5.53 2.93 11.76
N VAL A 267 5.01 4.16 11.78
CA VAL A 267 4.70 4.92 13.00
C VAL A 267 3.72 4.13 13.88
N MET A 268 2.65 3.57 13.31
CA MET A 268 1.70 2.72 14.04
C MET A 268 2.36 1.46 14.63
N LEU A 269 3.19 0.74 13.86
CA LEU A 269 3.88 -0.45 14.34
C LEU A 269 4.87 -0.13 15.46
N GLY A 270 5.65 0.96 15.33
CA GLY A 270 6.54 1.43 16.40
C GLY A 270 5.77 1.82 17.67
N ALA A 271 4.60 2.45 17.53
CA ALA A 271 3.73 2.79 18.66
C ALA A 271 3.11 1.56 19.35
N VAL A 272 2.93 0.44 18.62
CA VAL A 272 2.57 -0.89 19.18
C VAL A 272 3.79 -1.61 19.81
N GLY A 273 5.01 -1.09 19.60
CA GLY A 273 6.25 -1.61 20.19
C GLY A 273 7.05 -2.57 19.28
N PHE A 274 6.74 -2.64 17.99
CA PHE A 274 7.54 -3.42 17.05
C PHE A 274 8.88 -2.76 16.74
N GLU A 275 9.93 -3.56 16.55
CA GLU A 275 11.19 -3.11 15.93
C GLU A 275 10.97 -2.98 14.41
N VAL A 276 10.99 -1.75 13.90
CA VAL A 276 10.69 -1.43 12.49
C VAL A 276 11.87 -0.67 11.86
N SER A 277 12.34 -1.17 10.72
CA SER A 277 13.28 -0.47 9.83
C SER A 277 12.58 -0.03 8.55
N ILE A 278 12.64 1.26 8.22
CA ILE A 278 12.27 1.77 6.89
C ILE A 278 13.43 1.44 5.93
N ILE A 279 13.12 0.96 4.72
CA ILE A 279 14.12 0.56 3.72
C ILE A 279 13.81 1.07 2.31
N GLU A 280 14.87 1.25 1.50
CA GLU A 280 14.72 1.60 0.08
C GLU A 280 14.33 0.39 -0.78
N ALA A 281 13.38 0.64 -1.69
CA ALA A 281 12.90 -0.33 -2.66
C ALA A 281 12.85 0.26 -4.08
N ALA A 282 12.85 -0.62 -5.07
CA ALA A 282 13.00 -0.31 -6.48
C ALA A 282 12.10 -1.24 -7.34
N VAL A 283 10.87 -0.80 -7.57
CA VAL A 283 9.90 -1.42 -8.48
C VAL A 283 10.45 -1.38 -9.91
N ASP A 284 10.43 -2.53 -10.58
CA ASP A 284 10.94 -2.78 -11.93
C ASP A 284 12.38 -2.25 -12.17
N ARG A 285 13.28 -2.39 -11.18
CA ARG A 285 14.69 -1.97 -11.29
C ARG A 285 15.36 -2.49 -12.57
N GLU A 286 15.11 -3.73 -12.97
CA GLU A 286 15.67 -4.33 -14.19
C GLU A 286 15.22 -3.65 -15.50
N LEU A 287 14.08 -2.94 -15.47
CA LEU A 287 13.57 -2.17 -16.61
C LEU A 287 13.91 -0.67 -16.53
N ARG A 288 14.35 -0.20 -15.35
CA ARG A 288 14.51 1.23 -15.03
C ARG A 288 15.96 1.65 -14.71
N GLY A 289 16.85 0.71 -14.42
CA GLY A 289 18.24 0.98 -14.01
C GLY A 289 18.36 1.37 -12.54
N GLU A 290 19.58 1.74 -12.10
CA GLU A 290 19.87 2.07 -10.69
C GLU A 290 19.12 3.31 -10.19
N SER A 291 18.69 4.23 -11.07
CA SER A 291 17.81 5.36 -10.71
C SER A 291 16.40 4.93 -10.27
N ALA A 292 16.11 3.62 -10.26
CA ALA A 292 14.93 3.04 -9.63
C ALA A 292 15.01 2.96 -8.09
N TRP A 293 16.20 3.05 -7.48
CA TRP A 293 16.31 3.04 -6.02
C TRP A 293 15.50 4.17 -5.39
N ARG A 294 14.81 3.86 -4.28
CA ARG A 294 13.85 4.75 -3.60
C ARG A 294 12.66 5.16 -4.46
N ASN A 295 12.39 4.52 -5.60
CA ASN A 295 11.12 4.70 -6.32
C ASN A 295 9.91 4.14 -5.55
N HIS A 296 10.20 3.32 -4.54
CA HIS A 296 9.30 2.76 -3.56
C HIS A 296 9.99 2.70 -2.19
N MET A 297 9.21 2.49 -1.14
CA MET A 297 9.67 2.41 0.25
C MET A 297 8.95 1.23 0.91
N GLN A 298 9.70 0.39 1.61
CA GLN A 298 9.17 -0.81 2.29
C GLN A 298 9.62 -0.84 3.75
N LEU A 299 9.06 -1.75 4.55
CA LEU A 299 9.46 -1.94 5.94
C LEU A 299 10.02 -3.35 6.16
N LEU A 300 11.04 -3.45 7.02
CA LEU A 300 11.43 -4.70 7.66
C LEU A 300 11.03 -4.64 9.13
N VAL A 301 10.44 -5.72 9.65
CA VAL A 301 9.99 -5.82 11.05
C VAL A 301 10.61 -7.06 11.69
N THR A 302 11.23 -6.92 12.85
CA THR A 302 11.81 -8.05 13.60
C THR A 302 10.80 -8.57 14.61
N VAL A 303 10.51 -9.89 14.55
CA VAL A 303 9.61 -10.58 15.49
C VAL A 303 10.18 -11.98 15.77
N ASP A 304 10.30 -12.36 17.04
CA ASP A 304 10.83 -13.66 17.50
C ASP A 304 12.21 -14.03 16.91
N GLY A 305 13.05 -13.02 16.62
CA GLY A 305 14.36 -13.19 15.99
C GLY A 305 14.32 -13.36 14.45
N GLU A 306 13.15 -13.25 13.83
CA GLU A 306 12.93 -13.37 12.39
C GLU A 306 12.56 -12.03 11.76
N THR A 307 13.13 -11.73 10.59
CA THR A 307 12.81 -10.51 9.83
C THR A 307 11.66 -10.74 8.86
N TRP A 308 10.69 -9.82 8.85
CA TRP A 308 9.49 -9.86 8.02
C TRP A 308 9.41 -8.60 7.13
N LEU A 309 9.39 -8.80 5.82
CA LEU A 309 9.07 -7.78 4.84
C LEU A 309 7.58 -7.42 4.96
N CYS A 310 7.31 -6.15 5.26
CA CYS A 310 5.98 -5.57 5.37
C CYS A 310 5.83 -4.45 4.34
N ASP A 311 4.72 -4.45 3.60
CA ASP A 311 4.45 -3.45 2.57
C ASP A 311 2.94 -3.34 2.32
N VAL A 312 2.34 -2.33 2.92
CA VAL A 312 0.92 -1.97 2.74
C VAL A 312 0.76 -0.90 1.64
N GLY A 313 1.86 -0.37 1.12
CA GLY A 313 1.93 0.61 0.05
C GLY A 313 2.11 0.03 -1.36
N LEU A 314 2.11 -1.30 -1.54
CA LEU A 314 2.44 -1.98 -2.81
C LEU A 314 1.32 -1.98 -3.87
N MET A 315 0.21 -1.27 -3.63
CA MET A 315 -0.96 -1.14 -4.50
C MET A 315 -1.76 -2.44 -4.75
N ASP A 316 -1.20 -3.43 -5.47
CA ASP A 316 -1.85 -4.72 -5.79
C ASP A 316 -1.08 -5.96 -5.30
N GLY A 317 -0.29 -5.75 -4.25
CA GLY A 317 0.58 -6.72 -3.60
C GLY A 317 -0.08 -7.58 -2.53
N PHE A 318 0.76 -8.10 -1.63
CA PHE A 318 0.45 -9.13 -0.64
C PHE A 318 -0.28 -8.60 0.59
N LEU A 319 -1.05 -9.47 1.25
CA LEU A 319 -1.88 -9.12 2.41
C LEU A 319 -1.22 -9.43 3.75
N SER A 320 -0.24 -10.34 3.79
CA SER A 320 0.45 -10.78 5.00
C SER A 320 1.96 -10.62 4.88
N PRO A 321 2.68 -10.25 5.95
CA PRO A 321 4.14 -10.10 5.94
C PRO A 321 4.88 -11.32 5.39
N ILE A 322 5.85 -11.08 4.52
CA ILE A 322 6.69 -12.11 3.90
C ILE A 322 7.96 -12.26 4.74
N ARG A 323 8.21 -13.46 5.29
CA ARG A 323 9.48 -13.73 6.00
C ARG A 323 10.66 -13.56 5.03
N LEU A 324 11.66 -12.78 5.43
CA LEU A 324 12.79 -12.37 4.58
C LEU A 324 13.79 -13.52 4.36
N ARG A 325 13.40 -14.49 3.53
CA ARG A 325 14.20 -15.67 3.15
C ARG A 325 13.84 -16.14 1.74
N PRO A 326 14.71 -16.89 1.04
CA PRO A 326 14.39 -17.40 -0.30
C PRO A 326 13.18 -18.34 -0.27
N GLY A 327 12.29 -18.20 -1.26
CA GLY A 327 11.15 -19.10 -1.44
C GLY A 327 9.91 -18.46 -2.06
N LYS A 328 8.83 -19.24 -2.11
CA LYS A 328 7.50 -18.76 -2.52
C LYS A 328 6.69 -18.33 -1.31
N HIS A 329 5.94 -17.25 -1.46
CA HIS A 329 4.88 -16.82 -0.53
C HIS A 329 3.53 -17.00 -1.24
N VAL A 330 2.59 -17.69 -0.60
CA VAL A 330 1.32 -18.10 -1.20
C VAL A 330 0.18 -17.58 -0.36
N GLU A 331 -0.74 -16.86 -0.98
CA GLU A 331 -1.91 -16.24 -0.34
C GLU A 331 -3.12 -16.51 -1.22
N GLY A 332 -4.14 -17.20 -0.69
CA GLY A 332 -5.25 -17.69 -1.52
C GLY A 332 -4.73 -18.58 -2.64
N ARG A 333 -4.96 -18.14 -3.89
CA ARG A 333 -4.42 -18.74 -5.12
C ARG A 333 -3.39 -17.84 -5.81
N GLN A 334 -2.99 -16.73 -5.18
CA GLN A 334 -1.87 -15.89 -5.62
C GLN A 334 -0.53 -16.51 -5.20
N THR A 335 0.56 -16.16 -5.86
CA THR A 335 1.91 -16.56 -5.46
C THR A 335 2.92 -15.49 -5.81
N TYR A 336 3.68 -15.07 -4.81
CA TYR A 336 4.87 -14.24 -4.90
C TYR A 336 6.11 -15.12 -4.68
N SER A 337 7.30 -14.63 -5.01
CA SER A 337 8.53 -15.29 -4.57
C SER A 337 9.65 -14.30 -4.27
N LEU A 338 10.31 -14.50 -3.14
CA LEU A 338 11.48 -13.74 -2.73
C LEU A 338 12.74 -14.55 -3.07
N VAL A 339 13.72 -13.89 -3.68
CA VAL A 339 15.07 -14.43 -3.94
C VAL A 339 16.12 -13.40 -3.55
N GLN A 340 17.32 -13.86 -3.21
CA GLN A 340 18.47 -12.97 -2.96
C GLN A 340 19.26 -12.82 -4.26
N VAL A 341 19.60 -11.58 -4.64
CA VAL A 341 20.25 -11.24 -5.93
C VAL A 341 21.56 -10.45 -5.75
N GLY A 342 22.04 -10.37 -4.51
CA GLY A 342 23.31 -9.79 -4.08
C GLY A 342 23.42 -9.85 -2.56
N ASP A 343 24.57 -9.49 -2.00
CA ASP A 343 24.86 -9.65 -0.57
C ASP A 343 23.83 -8.93 0.32
N ASP A 344 23.44 -7.70 -0.05
CA ASP A 344 22.43 -6.90 0.65
C ASP A 344 21.14 -6.63 -0.15
N VAL A 345 20.95 -7.30 -1.29
CA VAL A 345 19.80 -7.08 -2.20
C VAL A 345 18.89 -8.31 -2.28
N TRP A 346 17.63 -8.13 -1.91
CA TRP A 346 16.55 -9.07 -2.16
C TRP A 346 15.68 -8.61 -3.33
N ARG A 347 15.04 -9.56 -4.00
CA ARG A 347 14.09 -9.35 -5.09
C ARG A 347 12.79 -10.06 -4.80
N LEU A 348 11.72 -9.28 -4.67
CA LEU A 348 10.36 -9.77 -4.69
C LEU A 348 9.90 -9.86 -6.16
N HIS A 349 9.66 -11.07 -6.65
CA HIS A 349 8.87 -11.27 -7.87
C HIS A 349 7.38 -11.16 -7.53
N HIS A 350 6.68 -10.33 -8.29
CA HIS A 350 5.27 -10.07 -8.08
C HIS A 350 4.39 -11.23 -8.59
N ARG A 351 3.14 -11.28 -8.12
CA ARG A 351 2.15 -12.25 -8.62
C ARG A 351 1.92 -12.10 -10.14
N PRO A 352 1.69 -13.20 -10.88
CA PRO A 352 1.42 -13.13 -12.32
C PRO A 352 0.25 -12.20 -12.67
N GLY A 353 0.46 -11.27 -13.60
CA GLY A 353 -0.56 -10.31 -14.02
C GLY A 353 -0.87 -9.18 -13.02
N GLY A 354 0.03 -8.92 -12.07
CA GLY A 354 0.00 -7.70 -11.26
C GLY A 354 0.50 -6.45 -11.99
N ALA A 355 0.62 -5.34 -11.28
CA ALA A 355 0.94 -4.03 -11.87
C ALA A 355 2.38 -3.84 -12.37
N PHE A 356 3.32 -4.60 -11.83
CA PHE A 356 4.76 -4.57 -12.09
C PHE A 356 5.32 -6.00 -11.99
N ILE A 357 6.59 -6.21 -12.33
CA ILE A 357 7.21 -7.55 -12.42
C ILE A 357 8.05 -7.85 -11.17
N THR A 358 8.91 -6.92 -10.76
CA THR A 358 9.84 -7.09 -9.65
C THR A 358 9.86 -5.88 -8.73
N CYS A 359 10.23 -6.09 -7.46
CA CYS A 359 10.64 -5.05 -6.54
C CYS A 359 11.94 -5.49 -5.86
N ASP A 360 13.04 -4.81 -6.19
CA ASP A 360 14.33 -5.01 -5.54
C ASP A 360 14.38 -4.15 -4.27
N LEU A 361 14.97 -4.66 -3.18
CA LEU A 361 15.00 -4.00 -1.87
C LEU A 361 16.32 -4.25 -1.16
N ARG A 362 16.82 -3.25 -0.41
CA ARG A 362 18.02 -3.38 0.43
C ARG A 362 17.66 -3.45 1.90
N SER A 363 18.37 -4.25 2.69
CA SER A 363 18.11 -4.38 4.14
C SER A 363 18.72 -3.27 5.01
N GLY A 364 19.46 -2.32 4.44
CA GLY A 364 20.04 -1.20 5.17
C GLY A 364 18.96 -0.21 5.62
N PRO A 365 18.82 0.10 6.93
CA PRO A 365 17.79 1.00 7.42
C PRO A 365 18.04 2.44 6.97
N LEU A 366 16.95 3.15 6.68
CA LEU A 366 16.89 4.55 6.30
C LEU A 366 15.94 5.33 7.22
N THR A 367 15.98 6.66 7.10
CA THR A 367 15.07 7.60 7.77
C THR A 367 13.91 7.98 6.86
N ILE A 368 12.93 8.77 7.32
CA ILE A 368 11.88 9.28 6.41
C ILE A 368 12.40 10.46 5.57
N GLU A 369 13.38 11.18 6.10
CA GLU A 369 14.13 12.26 5.48
C GLU A 369 14.83 11.79 4.19
N ASP A 370 15.38 10.57 4.19
CA ASP A 370 15.96 9.90 3.00
C ASP A 370 15.01 9.76 1.80
N PHE A 371 13.69 9.89 2.03
CA PHE A 371 12.64 9.80 1.03
C PHE A 371 11.98 11.15 0.70
N THR A 372 12.23 12.22 1.46
CA THR A 372 11.50 13.50 1.33
C THR A 372 11.66 14.12 -0.07
N GLU A 373 12.87 14.16 -0.62
CA GLU A 373 13.11 14.73 -1.97
C GLU A 373 12.44 13.89 -3.07
N VAL A 374 12.62 12.57 -3.06
CA VAL A 374 12.02 11.68 -4.09
C VAL A 374 10.50 11.61 -3.97
N CYS A 375 9.93 11.72 -2.77
CA CYS A 375 8.49 11.84 -2.53
C CYS A 375 7.96 13.16 -3.11
N ALA A 376 8.62 14.30 -2.82
CA ALA A 376 8.24 15.61 -3.35
C ALA A 376 8.33 15.65 -4.88
N TRP A 377 9.42 15.14 -5.48
CA TRP A 377 9.55 15.00 -6.93
C TRP A 377 8.41 14.13 -7.50
N ARG A 378 8.11 12.98 -6.89
CA ARG A 378 7.02 12.10 -7.34
C ARG A 378 5.63 12.73 -7.22
N ALA A 379 5.43 13.64 -6.28
CA ALA A 379 4.18 14.36 -6.09
C ALA A 379 4.00 15.58 -7.02
N THR A 380 5.05 16.05 -7.70
CA THR A 380 5.01 17.35 -8.41
C THR A 380 5.61 17.38 -9.82
N ALA A 381 6.58 16.52 -10.13
CA ALA A 381 7.28 16.52 -11.41
C ALA A 381 6.36 16.09 -12.58
N PRO A 382 6.32 16.84 -13.70
CA PRO A 382 5.54 16.46 -14.89
C PRO A 382 5.91 15.08 -15.47
N GLU A 383 7.12 14.58 -15.22
CA GLU A 383 7.64 13.28 -15.62
C GLU A 383 7.18 12.14 -14.69
N SER A 384 6.62 12.46 -13.52
CA SER A 384 6.18 11.46 -12.55
C SER A 384 4.93 10.73 -13.03
N ILE A 385 4.97 9.40 -13.02
CA ILE A 385 3.79 8.55 -13.27
C ILE A 385 2.61 8.88 -12.35
N PHE A 386 2.86 9.43 -11.16
CA PHE A 386 1.81 9.81 -10.21
C PHE A 386 1.17 11.16 -10.52
N VAL A 387 1.81 12.01 -11.33
CA VAL A 387 1.22 13.23 -11.90
C VAL A 387 0.54 12.91 -13.24
N GLN A 388 1.19 12.09 -14.07
CA GLN A 388 0.72 11.67 -15.40
C GLN A 388 -0.43 10.65 -15.41
N THR A 389 -0.73 9.99 -14.28
CA THR A 389 -1.79 8.97 -14.22
C THR A 389 -2.49 9.01 -12.87
N LEU A 390 -3.81 9.23 -12.87
CA LEU A 390 -4.66 8.97 -11.72
C LEU A 390 -4.66 7.46 -11.43
N LEU A 391 -4.26 7.09 -10.21
CA LEU A 391 -4.15 5.72 -9.74
C LEU A 391 -4.96 5.58 -8.44
N VAL A 392 -5.90 4.63 -8.42
CA VAL A 392 -6.59 4.20 -7.21
C VAL A 392 -6.67 2.67 -7.22
N ALA A 393 -6.37 2.01 -6.11
CA ALA A 393 -6.42 0.56 -6.01
C ALA A 393 -6.79 0.00 -4.63
N ARG A 394 -7.27 -1.24 -4.64
CA ARG A 394 -7.34 -2.14 -3.49
C ARG A 394 -6.88 -3.54 -3.89
N THR A 395 -6.37 -4.29 -2.93
CA THR A 395 -6.01 -5.70 -3.06
C THR A 395 -6.85 -6.55 -2.10
N ASP A 396 -7.17 -7.76 -2.52
CA ASP A 396 -7.93 -8.78 -1.79
C ASP A 396 -7.38 -10.16 -2.21
N ILE A 397 -7.67 -11.21 -1.43
CA ILE A 397 -6.94 -12.48 -1.40
C ILE A 397 -6.79 -13.18 -2.76
N ASP A 398 -7.74 -12.96 -3.69
CA ASP A 398 -7.75 -13.50 -5.05
C ASP A 398 -8.17 -12.47 -6.14
N GLU A 399 -8.34 -11.19 -5.80
CA GLU A 399 -8.68 -10.09 -6.73
C GLU A 399 -7.95 -8.81 -6.31
N ALA A 400 -7.28 -8.15 -7.25
CA ALA A 400 -6.95 -6.73 -7.11
C ALA A 400 -7.76 -5.89 -8.10
N VAL A 401 -8.16 -4.70 -7.65
CA VAL A 401 -8.90 -3.72 -8.45
C VAL A 401 -8.07 -2.46 -8.55
N ILE A 402 -7.77 -2.01 -9.77
CA ILE A 402 -6.94 -0.84 -10.06
C ILE A 402 -7.66 0.04 -11.08
N LEU A 403 -7.99 1.28 -10.71
CA LEU A 403 -8.35 2.35 -11.63
C LEU A 403 -7.07 3.03 -12.13
N ARG A 404 -6.89 3.10 -13.45
CA ARG A 404 -5.83 3.90 -14.09
C ARG A 404 -6.46 4.91 -15.04
N SER A 405 -6.44 6.18 -14.67
CA SER A 405 -7.19 7.26 -15.32
C SER A 405 -8.68 6.88 -15.44
N ARG A 406 -9.16 6.49 -16.62
CA ARG A 406 -10.54 5.99 -16.84
C ARG A 406 -10.67 4.46 -16.86
N THR A 407 -9.60 3.69 -16.81
CA THR A 407 -9.66 2.23 -16.99
C THR A 407 -9.68 1.49 -15.65
N LEU A 408 -10.88 1.12 -15.19
CA LEU A 408 -11.06 0.23 -14.03
C LEU A 408 -10.73 -1.21 -14.43
N THR A 409 -9.67 -1.76 -13.85
CA THR A 409 -9.12 -3.08 -14.15
C THR A 409 -9.23 -3.99 -12.94
N ARG A 410 -9.65 -5.24 -13.16
CA ARG A 410 -9.67 -6.30 -12.15
C ARG A 410 -8.72 -7.41 -12.61
N THR A 411 -7.82 -7.89 -11.74
CA THR A 411 -6.99 -9.08 -12.02
C THR A 411 -6.91 -10.03 -10.84
N GLY A 412 -6.84 -11.34 -11.12
CA GLY A 412 -6.57 -12.36 -10.11
C GLY A 412 -7.39 -13.65 -10.29
N PRO A 413 -7.10 -14.70 -9.51
CA PRO A 413 -7.77 -16.00 -9.59
C PRO A 413 -9.29 -16.00 -9.36
N ALA A 414 -9.86 -14.98 -8.70
CA ALA A 414 -11.31 -14.82 -8.56
C ALA A 414 -11.98 -14.19 -9.80
N VAL A 415 -11.20 -13.54 -10.67
CA VAL A 415 -11.71 -12.85 -11.86
C VAL A 415 -11.87 -13.86 -13.00
N SER A 416 -13.06 -13.93 -13.61
CA SER A 416 -13.30 -14.79 -14.78
C SER A 416 -12.37 -14.38 -15.93
N GLY A 417 -11.67 -15.35 -16.52
CA GLY A 417 -10.61 -15.10 -17.50
C GLY A 417 -9.32 -14.48 -16.94
N GLY A 418 -9.19 -14.35 -15.60
CA GLY A 418 -8.03 -13.80 -14.90
C GLY A 418 -7.90 -12.27 -14.94
N LYS A 419 -8.57 -11.61 -15.90
CA LYS A 419 -8.61 -10.15 -16.04
C LYS A 419 -9.91 -9.66 -16.70
N VAL A 420 -10.49 -8.60 -16.13
CA VAL A 420 -11.63 -7.85 -16.69
C VAL A 420 -11.30 -6.35 -16.66
N GLN A 421 -11.76 -5.59 -17.66
CA GLN A 421 -11.57 -4.13 -17.71
C GLN A 421 -12.89 -3.43 -18.09
N ARG A 422 -13.11 -2.24 -17.52
CA ARG A 422 -14.21 -1.33 -17.82
C ARG A 422 -13.65 0.08 -17.93
N VAL A 423 -14.01 0.82 -18.99
CA VAL A 423 -13.71 2.25 -19.09
C VAL A 423 -14.83 3.03 -18.42
N LEU A 424 -14.47 4.04 -17.64
CA LEU A 424 -15.43 4.95 -17.00
C LEU A 424 -15.95 5.97 -18.01
N ILE A 425 -17.25 6.31 -17.90
CA ILE A 425 -17.96 7.11 -18.91
C ILE A 425 -18.12 8.58 -18.53
N ASP A 426 -18.25 8.90 -17.24
CA ASP A 426 -18.49 10.25 -16.72
C ASP A 426 -17.99 10.41 -15.26
N ALA A 427 -18.14 11.62 -14.70
CA ALA A 427 -17.76 11.95 -13.34
C ALA A 427 -18.63 11.25 -12.26
N ASP A 428 -19.90 10.94 -12.56
CA ASP A 428 -20.79 10.19 -11.65
C ASP A 428 -20.35 8.72 -11.52
N ASP A 429 -19.91 8.11 -12.62
CA ASP A 429 -19.30 6.78 -12.65
C ASP A 429 -17.96 6.75 -11.91
N LEU A 430 -17.13 7.80 -12.03
CA LEU A 430 -15.93 7.99 -11.21
C LEU A 430 -16.29 8.09 -9.71
N ALA A 431 -17.23 8.95 -9.33
CA ALA A 431 -17.70 9.12 -7.96
C ALA A 431 -18.28 7.81 -7.38
N ALA A 432 -19.06 7.08 -8.18
CA ALA A 432 -19.60 5.77 -7.83
C ALA A 432 -18.51 4.71 -7.63
N VAL A 433 -17.44 4.72 -8.43
CA VAL A 433 -16.30 3.79 -8.28
C VAL A 433 -15.48 4.15 -7.04
N LEU A 434 -15.10 5.42 -6.85
CA LEU A 434 -14.35 5.89 -5.68
C LEU A 434 -15.05 5.52 -4.37
N THR A 435 -16.38 5.68 -4.30
CA THR A 435 -17.17 5.33 -3.10
C THR A 435 -17.42 3.83 -2.95
N LYS A 436 -17.88 3.13 -3.99
CA LYS A 436 -18.40 1.75 -3.87
C LYS A 436 -17.34 0.67 -4.04
N GLU A 437 -16.29 0.92 -4.84
CA GLU A 437 -15.20 -0.03 -5.06
C GLU A 437 -14.02 0.25 -4.11
N PHE A 438 -13.76 1.52 -3.80
CA PHE A 438 -12.54 1.95 -3.10
C PHE A 438 -12.80 2.57 -1.72
N ALA A 439 -14.06 2.62 -1.26
CA ALA A 439 -14.47 3.14 0.05
C ALA A 439 -13.99 4.58 0.36
N LEU A 440 -13.59 5.35 -0.66
CA LEU A 440 -13.03 6.69 -0.48
C LEU A 440 -14.16 7.72 -0.26
N PRO A 441 -14.05 8.57 0.78
CA PRO A 441 -14.98 9.68 0.97
C PRO A 441 -14.71 10.78 -0.05
N LEU A 442 -15.78 11.30 -0.66
CA LEU A 442 -15.70 12.36 -1.68
C LEU A 442 -15.63 13.78 -1.07
N ALA A 443 -15.75 13.90 0.25
CA ALA A 443 -15.74 15.18 0.95
C ALA A 443 -14.42 15.92 0.72
N GLY A 444 -14.50 17.09 0.10
CA GLY A 444 -13.32 17.90 -0.25
C GLY A 444 -12.51 17.38 -1.44
N LEU A 445 -13.05 16.49 -2.28
CA LEU A 445 -12.53 16.22 -3.62
C LEU A 445 -13.23 17.12 -4.65
N ASP A 446 -12.47 17.60 -5.62
CA ASP A 446 -13.01 18.20 -6.84
C ASP A 446 -13.16 17.08 -7.88
N LEU A 447 -14.41 16.64 -8.11
CA LEU A 447 -14.70 15.50 -8.97
C LEU A 447 -14.58 15.83 -10.45
N ASP A 448 -14.89 17.07 -10.83
CA ASP A 448 -14.82 17.52 -12.21
C ASP A 448 -13.35 17.66 -12.65
N ALA A 449 -12.49 18.26 -11.81
CA ALA A 449 -11.05 18.33 -12.07
C ALA A 449 -10.38 16.95 -12.08
N LEU A 450 -10.80 16.02 -11.22
CA LEU A 450 -10.34 14.62 -11.27
C LEU A 450 -10.79 13.91 -12.55
N TRP A 451 -12.03 14.17 -13.00
CA TRP A 451 -12.58 13.60 -14.23
C TRP A 451 -11.90 14.14 -15.48
N GLU A 452 -11.73 15.46 -15.61
CA GLU A 452 -11.02 16.09 -16.74
C GLU A 452 -9.60 15.55 -16.89
N ARG A 453 -8.85 15.40 -15.78
CA ARG A 453 -7.53 14.76 -15.79
C ARG A 453 -7.60 13.29 -16.19
N ALA A 454 -8.57 12.54 -15.67
CA ALA A 454 -8.76 11.14 -16.03
C ALA A 454 -9.08 10.96 -17.53
N VAL A 455 -9.85 11.87 -18.14
CA VAL A 455 -10.07 11.95 -19.59
C VAL A 455 -8.75 12.24 -20.31
N GLN A 456 -8.10 13.37 -20.00
CA GLN A 456 -6.88 13.82 -20.69
C GLN A 456 -5.80 12.73 -20.73
N GLN A 457 -5.55 12.08 -19.59
CA GLN A 457 -4.56 11.01 -19.47
C GLN A 457 -4.96 9.74 -20.22
N HIS A 458 -6.25 9.41 -20.27
CA HIS A 458 -6.74 8.27 -21.04
C HIS A 458 -6.57 8.48 -22.54
N GLU A 459 -6.85 9.68 -23.05
CA GLU A 459 -6.65 10.00 -24.47
C GLU A 459 -5.15 10.05 -24.84
N ILE A 460 -4.29 10.57 -23.96
CA ILE A 460 -2.82 10.49 -24.11
C ILE A 460 -2.35 9.03 -24.16
N TRP A 461 -2.89 8.16 -23.31
CA TRP A 461 -2.55 6.73 -23.32
C TRP A 461 -3.04 6.03 -24.60
N LEU A 462 -4.25 6.34 -25.07
CA LEU A 462 -4.79 5.81 -26.33
C LEU A 462 -3.96 6.24 -27.55
N ALA A 463 -3.43 7.47 -27.54
CA ALA A 463 -2.54 7.98 -28.58
C ALA A 463 -1.14 7.33 -28.57
N ALA A 464 -0.74 6.64 -27.49
CA ALA A 464 0.61 6.09 -27.32
C ALA A 464 0.82 4.67 -27.91
N GLY A 465 -0.24 3.91 -28.21
CA GLY A 465 -0.17 2.63 -28.95
C GLY A 465 -0.50 1.36 -28.16
#